data_AF-A0A5S4F1F0-F1
#
_entry.id   AF-A0A5S4F1F0-F1
#
_cell.length_a   1.000
_cell.length_b   1.000
_cell.length_c   1.000
_cell.angle_alpha   90.00
_cell.angle_beta   90.00
_cell.angle_gamma   90.00
#
_symmetry.space_group_name_H-M   'P 1'
#
loop_
_entity.id
_entity.type
_entity.pdbx_description
1 polymer ?
#
loop_
_entity_poly.entity_id
_entity_poly.type
_entity_poly.pdbx_seq_one_letter_code
_entity_poly.pdbx_strand_id
1 'polypeptide(L)' 'MPANTFTEADLRALLLAVGLGPAQDDYTLTFEQLELDSLARVEIATRIEDRFGLILEIAAEQSPAQVAELVNSRLAGAVS' A
#
# COMPACT_ATOMS: atom_id res chain seq x y z
N MET A 1 -22.82 -0.52 6.83
CA MET A 1 -21.96 -0.44 5.63
C MET A 1 -20.86 -1.48 5.82
N PRO A 2 -20.46 -2.25 4.80
CA PRO A 2 -19.30 -3.14 4.96
C PRO A 2 -18.11 -2.27 5.34
N ALA A 3 -17.41 -2.65 6.41
CA ALA A 3 -16.16 -2.00 6.76
C ALA A 3 -15.19 -2.23 5.60
N ASN A 4 -14.92 -1.21 4.80
CA ASN A 4 -13.81 -1.27 3.85
C ASN A 4 -12.54 -1.34 4.70
N THR A 5 -11.97 -2.53 4.82
CA THR A 5 -10.71 -2.77 5.51
C THR A 5 -9.66 -3.13 4.49
N PHE A 6 -8.48 -2.52 4.61
CA PHE A 6 -7.33 -2.87 3.80
C PHE A 6 -6.59 -4.02 4.48
N THR A 7 -6.55 -5.18 3.83
CA THR A 7 -6.01 -6.42 4.39
C THR A 7 -4.58 -6.69 3.94
N GLU A 8 -3.88 -7.61 4.61
CA GLU A 8 -2.56 -8.08 4.17
C GLU A 8 -2.61 -8.71 2.76
N ALA A 9 -3.71 -9.39 2.41
CA ALA A 9 -3.90 -9.93 1.07
C ALA A 9 -3.94 -8.83 0.00
N ASP A 10 -4.51 -7.66 0.34
CA ASP A 10 -4.54 -6.50 -0.54
C ASP A 10 -3.14 -5.90 -0.69
N LEU A 11 -2.41 -5.77 0.42
CA LEU A 11 -1.02 -5.32 0.40
C LEU A 11 -0.15 -6.23 -0.48
N ARG A 12 -0.24 -7.54 -0.27
CA ARG A 12 0.49 -8.53 -1.06
C ARG A 12 0.14 -8.45 -2.54
N ALA A 13 -1.13 -8.29 -2.88
CA ALA A 13 -1.58 -8.14 -4.27
C ALA A 13 -1.02 -6.87 -4.94
N LEU A 14 -0.95 -5.75 -4.20
CA LEU A 14 -0.34 -4.52 -4.70
C LEU A 14 1.16 -4.66 -4.94
N LEU A 15 1.88 -5.26 -3.98
CA LEU A 15 3.32 -5.46 -4.07
C LEU A 15 3.70 -6.43 -5.20
N LEU A 16 2.95 -7.53 -5.36
CA LEU A 16 3.11 -8.45 -6.49
C LEU A 16 2.89 -7.76 -7.84
N ALA A 17 1.94 -6.84 -7.91
CA ALA A 17 1.62 -6.15 -9.15
C ALA A 17 2.75 -5.24 -9.66
N VAL A 18 3.55 -4.69 -8.74
CA VAL A 18 4.71 -3.85 -9.07
C VAL A 18 6.02 -4.64 -9.15
N GLY A 19 5.94 -5.98 -9.14
CA GLY A 19 7.07 -6.86 -9.35
C GLY A 19 7.80 -7.31 -8.07
N LEU A 20 7.31 -6.96 -6.87
CA LEU A 20 7.87 -7.48 -5.63
C LEU A 20 7.43 -8.95 -5.46
N GLY A 21 8.35 -9.87 -5.73
CA GLY A 21 8.07 -11.30 -5.76
C GLY A 21 7.63 -11.87 -4.40
N PRO A 22 6.99 -13.05 -4.39
CA PRO A 22 6.40 -13.66 -3.19
C PRO A 22 7.43 -14.09 -2.13
N ALA A 23 8.73 -14.01 -2.43
CA ALA A 23 9.79 -14.30 -1.47
C ALA A 23 10.07 -13.13 -0.51
N GLN A 24 9.51 -11.94 -0.78
CA GLN A 24 9.69 -10.78 0.07
C GLN A 24 8.49 -10.63 1.01
N ASP A 25 8.63 -11.17 2.21
CA ASP A 25 7.60 -11.10 3.26
C ASP A 25 7.90 -10.02 4.33
N ASP A 26 9.05 -9.34 4.24
CA ASP A 26 9.38 -8.26 5.17
C ASP A 26 8.84 -6.91 4.68
N TYR A 27 7.58 -6.65 5.02
CA TYR A 27 6.89 -5.39 4.74
C TYR A 27 7.28 -4.25 5.68
N THR A 28 8.25 -4.45 6.58
CA THR A 28 8.79 -3.39 7.44
C THR A 28 9.92 -2.61 6.76
N LEU A 29 10.53 -3.17 5.71
CA LEU A 29 11.52 -2.50 4.86
C LEU A 29 10.89 -1.34 4.09
N THR A 30 11.67 -0.28 3.88
CA THR A 30 11.22 0.86 3.07
C THR A 30 11.14 0.51 1.60
N PHE A 31 10.38 1.26 0.81
CA PHE A 31 10.33 1.08 -0.64
C PHE A 31 11.72 1.23 -1.29
N GLU A 32 12.57 2.11 -0.77
CA GLU A 32 13.97 2.23 -1.19
C GLU A 32 14.77 0.94 -0.91
N GLN A 33 14.63 0.35 0.28
CA GLN A 33 15.30 -0.91 0.64
C GLN A 33 14.77 -2.12 -0.14
N LEU A 34 13.51 -2.04 -0.58
CA LEU A 34 12.87 -3.02 -1.46
C LEU A 34 13.21 -2.80 -2.94
N GLU A 35 14.05 -1.81 -3.26
CA GLU A 35 14.41 -1.40 -4.62
C GLU A 35 13.18 -1.06 -5.49
N LEU A 36 12.09 -0.60 -4.85
CA LEU A 36 10.87 -0.16 -5.52
C LEU A 36 10.99 1.31 -5.90
N ASP A 37 11.08 1.54 -7.21
CA ASP A 37 11.27 2.86 -7.78
C ASP A 37 10.04 3.79 -7.64
N SER A 38 10.16 5.00 -8.17
CA SER A 38 9.05 5.97 -8.15
C SER A 38 7.84 5.52 -8.96
N LEU A 39 8.04 4.75 -10.04
CA LEU A 39 6.94 4.25 -10.86
C LEU A 39 6.14 3.19 -10.11
N ALA A 40 6.82 2.26 -9.44
CA ALA A 40 6.19 1.26 -8.58
C ALA A 40 5.36 1.91 -7.47
N ARG A 41 5.90 2.92 -6.78
CA ARG A 41 5.16 3.65 -5.73
C ARG A 41 3.94 4.39 -6.27
N VAL A 42 4.04 5.00 -7.43
CA VAL A 42 2.89 5.64 -8.11
C VAL A 42 1.83 4.61 -8.46
N GLU A 43 2.22 3.45 -9.00
CA GLU A 43 1.27 2.39 -9.32
C GLU A 43 0.55 1.84 -8.09
N ILE A 44 1.26 1.66 -6.96
CA ILE A 44 0.64 1.29 -5.68
C ILE A 44 -0.39 2.34 -5.28
N ALA A 45 -0.04 3.63 -5.33
CA ALA A 45 -0.94 4.72 -4.98
C ALA A 45 -2.20 4.75 -5.87
N THR A 46 -2.04 4.65 -7.20
CA THR A 46 -3.15 4.62 -8.15
C THR A 46 -4.08 3.44 -7.89
N ARG A 47 -3.55 2.25 -7.61
CA ARG A 47 -4.38 1.07 -7.30
C ARG A 47 -5.14 1.21 -5.98
N ILE A 48 -4.56 1.89 -4.99
CA ILE A 48 -5.26 2.20 -3.74
C ILE A 48 -6.38 3.22 -4.00
N GLU A 49 -6.14 4.24 -4.83
CA GLU A 49 -7.15 5.20 -5.25
C GLU A 49 -8.30 4.50 -5.98
N ASP A 50 -8.01 3.67 -6.98
CA ASP A 50 -9.02 2.95 -7.77
C ASP A 50 -9.90 2.04 -6.91
N ARG A 51 -9.30 1.37 -5.92
CA ARG A 51 -10.00 0.35 -5.12
C ARG A 51 -10.68 0.91 -3.87
N PHE A 52 -10.10 1.93 -3.26
CA PHE A 52 -10.54 2.45 -1.96
C PHE A 52 -10.98 3.92 -2.02
N GLY A 53 -10.81 4.60 -3.16
CA GLY A 53 -11.11 6.02 -3.32
C GLY A 53 -10.14 6.94 -2.55
N LEU A 54 -8.95 6.44 -2.19
CA LEU A 54 -8.01 7.15 -1.34
C LEU A 54 -6.81 7.66 -2.14
N ILE A 55 -6.68 8.98 -2.21
CA ILE A 55 -5.52 9.65 -2.81
C ILE A 55 -4.39 9.71 -1.77
N LEU A 56 -3.24 9.16 -2.15
CA LEU A 56 -2.07 9.01 -1.30
C LEU A 56 -0.82 9.33 -2.10
N GLU A 57 0.13 10.02 -1.47
CA GLU A 57 1.50 10.08 -1.95
C GLU A 57 2.35 9.11 -1.13
N ILE A 58 3.11 8.27 -1.81
CA ILE A 58 3.96 7.26 -1.19
C ILE A 58 5.43 7.67 -1.36
N ALA A 59 6.09 8.03 -0.26
CA ALA A 59 7.50 8.39 -0.23
C ALA A 59 8.41 7.14 -0.22
N ALA A 60 9.68 7.28 -0.60
CA ALA A 60 10.61 6.16 -0.70
C ALA A 60 11.01 5.60 0.66
N GLU A 61 10.99 6.45 1.70
CA GLU A 61 11.35 6.17 3.08
C GLU A 61 10.20 5.51 3.85
N GLN A 62 9.03 5.36 3.23
CA GLN A 62 7.91 4.63 3.82
C GLN A 62 8.05 3.13 3.57
N SER A 63 7.50 2.33 4.47
CA SER A 63 7.35 0.88 4.28
C SER A 63 5.93 0.51 3.79
N PRO A 64 5.76 -0.64 3.13
CA PRO A 64 4.44 -1.14 2.80
C PRO A 64 3.52 -1.29 4.02
N ALA A 65 4.06 -1.68 5.19
CA ALA A 65 3.30 -1.73 6.44
C ALA A 65 2.79 -0.34 6.88
N GLN A 66 3.63 0.69 6.79
CA GLN A 66 3.20 2.07 7.11
C GLN A 66 2.11 2.57 6.15
N VAL A 67 2.20 2.23 4.86
CA VAL A 67 1.15 2.54 3.90
C VAL A 67 -0.15 1.81 4.27
N ALA A 68 -0.09 0.53 4.64
CA ALA A 68 -1.26 -0.22 5.07
C ALA A 68 -1.95 0.38 6.30
N GLU A 69 -1.17 0.83 7.29
CA GLU A 69 -1.68 1.55 8.46
C GLU A 69 -2.35 2.87 8.07
N LEU A 70 -1.71 3.64 7.18
CA LEU A 70 -2.25 4.91 6.68
C LEU A 70 -3.59 4.70 5.95
N VAL A 71 -3.68 3.70 5.08
CA VAL A 71 -4.90 3.35 4.36
C VAL A 71 -6.01 2.98 5.34
N ASN A 72 -5.73 2.09 6.30
CA ASN A 72 -6.73 1.69 7.29
C ASN A 72 -7.18 2.84 8.19
N SER A 73 -6.27 3.75 8.56
CA SER A 73 -6.61 4.97 9.31
C SER A 73 -7.56 5.89 8.53
N ARG A 74 -7.28 6.10 7.23
CA ARG A 74 -8.16 6.88 6.33
C ARG A 74 -9.53 6.22 6.15
N LEU A 75 -9.54 4.91 5.94
CA LEU A 75 -10.78 4.15 5.79
C LEU A 75 -11.64 4.25 7.06
N ALA A 76 -11.05 4.08 8.25
CA ALA A 76 -11.77 4.20 9.52
C ALA A 76 -12.31 5.63 9.76
N GLY A 77 -11.52 6.66 9.45
CA GLY A 77 -11.94 8.06 9.56
C GLY A 77 -13.06 8.46 8.60
N ALA A 78 -13.16 7.80 7.44
CA ALA A 78 -14.24 8.02 6.48
C ALA A 78 -15.59 7.39 6.89
N VAL A 79 -15.62 6.51 7.91
CA VAL A 79 -16.86 5.89 8.44
C VAL A 79 -17.47 6.71 9.58
N SER A 80 -16.94 7.89 9.91
CA SER A 80 -17.44 8.76 11.00
C SER A 80 -18.38 9.87 10.51
#